data_AF-A0A7C5XAG7-F1
#
_entry.id   AF-A0A7C5XAG7-F1
#
_cell.length_a   1.000
_cell.length_b   1.000
_cell.length_c   1.000
_cell.angle_alpha   90.00
_cell.angle_beta   90.00
_cell.angle_gamma   90.00
#
_symmetry.space_group_name_H-M   'P 1'
#
loop_
_entity.id
_entity.type
_entity.pdbx_description
1 polymer ?
#
loop_
_entity_poly.entity_id
_entity_poly.type
_entity_poly.pdbx_seq_one_letter_code
_entity_poly.pdbx_strand_id
1 'polypeptide(L)' 'MHVKPHLRFPQIYVVTLDDGTEKLATRNLALGRTVYGEKLVRFEGIEYRLWDPFRSKLAAAILKG' A
#
# COMPACT_ATOMS: atom_id res chain seq x y z
N MET A 1 -0.28 -12.25 -6.49
CA MET A 1 -0.31 -10.87 -5.96
C MET A 1 -1.12 -9.94 -6.88
N HIS A 2 -2.03 -9.13 -6.35
CA HIS A 2 -2.84 -8.16 -7.13
C HIS A 2 -2.86 -6.79 -6.46
N VAL A 3 -2.98 -5.71 -7.24
CA VAL A 3 -3.15 -4.34 -6.73
C VAL A 3 -4.43 -3.75 -7.28
N LYS A 4 -5.28 -3.23 -6.39
CA LYS A 4 -6.54 -2.55 -6.75
C LYS A 4 -6.57 -1.15 -6.15
N PRO A 5 -7.11 -0.14 -6.86
CA PRO A 5 -7.33 1.18 -6.25
C PRO A 5 -8.38 1.08 -5.14
N HIS A 6 -8.21 1.88 -4.09
CA HIS A 6 -9.17 1.97 -3.00
C HIS A 6 -10.44 2.71 -3.46
N LEU A 7 -11.62 2.19 -3.09
CA LEU A 7 -12.92 2.68 -3.57
C LEU A 7 -13.20 4.15 -3.24
N ARG A 8 -12.79 4.60 -2.04
CA ARG A 8 -13.11 5.94 -1.51
C ARG A 8 -11.97 6.95 -1.63
N PHE A 9 -10.73 6.51 -1.83
CA PHE A 9 -9.57 7.38 -1.71
C PHE A 9 -8.67 7.26 -2.94
N PRO A 10 -8.62 8.30 -3.80
CA PRO A 10 -7.72 8.29 -4.94
C PRO A 10 -6.26 8.24 -4.46
N GLN A 11 -5.41 7.51 -5.18
CA GLN A 11 -3.99 7.28 -4.88
C GLN A 11 -3.70 6.35 -3.69
N ILE A 12 -4.72 5.78 -3.07
CA ILE A 12 -4.59 4.67 -2.13
C ILE A 12 -4.90 3.37 -2.87
N TYR A 13 -4.10 2.36 -2.61
CA TYR A 13 -4.20 1.06 -3.26
C TYR A 13 -4.30 -0.04 -2.20
N VAL A 14 -4.99 -1.12 -2.53
CA VAL A 14 -5.08 -2.35 -1.76
C VAL A 14 -4.29 -3.40 -2.52
N VAL A 15 -3.27 -3.95 -1.87
CA VAL A 15 -2.42 -5.01 -2.39
C VAL A 15 -2.85 -6.31 -1.74
N THR A 16 -3.32 -7.26 -2.54
CA THR A 16 -3.56 -8.63 -2.12
C THR A 16 -2.29 -9.43 -2.36
N LEU A 17 -1.67 -9.88 -1.28
CA LEU A 17 -0.49 -10.74 -1.29
C LEU A 17 -0.87 -12.20 -1.63
N ASP A 18 0.12 -13.04 -1.94
CA ASP A 18 -0.12 -14.44 -2.33
C ASP A 18 -0.65 -15.32 -1.19
N ASP A 19 -0.50 -14.87 0.06
CA ASP A 19 -1.10 -15.47 1.25
C ASP A 19 -2.60 -15.13 1.43
N GLY A 20 -3.18 -14.33 0.51
CA GLY A 20 -4.55 -13.83 0.60
C GLY A 20 -4.71 -12.61 1.49
N THR A 21 -3.64 -12.11 2.13
CA THR A 21 -3.69 -10.94 3.00
C THR A 21 -3.81 -9.66 2.16
N GLU A 22 -4.79 -8.83 2.49
CA GLU A 22 -4.92 -7.49 1.92
C GLU A 22 -4.16 -6.47 2.77
N LYS A 23 -3.32 -5.67 2.11
CA LYS A 23 -2.57 -4.58 2.75
C LYS A 23 -2.80 -3.28 1.99
N LEU A 24 -2.88 -2.19 2.73
CA LEU A 24 -2.88 -0.87 2.11
C LEU A 24 -1.50 -0.57 1.53
N ALA A 25 -1.49 0.15 0.43
CA ALA A 25 -0.28 0.67 -0.20
C ALA A 25 -0.54 2.04 -0.81
N THR A 26 0.55 2.78 -1.00
CA THR A 26 0.56 4.05 -1.70
C THR A 26 1.53 3.96 -2.86
N ARG A 27 1.25 4.67 -3.95
CA ARG A 27 2.20 4.72 -5.07
C ARG A 27 3.48 5.42 -4.60
N ASN A 28 4.63 4.80 -4.80
CA ASN A 28 5.89 5.42 -4.48
C ASN A 28 6.24 6.44 -5.57
N LEU A 29 6.45 7.70 -5.16
CA LEU A 29 6.89 8.77 -6.05
C LEU A 29 8.41 8.77 -6.24
N ALA A 30 9.16 8.17 -5.31
CA ALA A 30 10.63 8.10 -5.33
C ALA A 30 11.10 6.64 -5.48
N LEU A 31 11.21 6.19 -6.72
CA LEU A 31 11.64 4.83 -7.08
C LEU A 31 12.91 4.41 -6.32
N GLY A 32 12.84 3.28 -5.61
CA GLY A 32 13.98 2.68 -4.92
C GLY A 32 14.38 3.35 -3.60
N ARG A 33 13.67 4.40 -3.16
CA ARG A 33 13.87 5.00 -1.83
C ARG A 33 12.81 4.50 -0.85
N THR A 34 13.26 3.86 0.22
CA THR A 34 12.46 3.58 1.41
C THR A 34 12.74 4.63 2.46
N VAL A 35 11.69 5.17 3.09
CA VAL A 35 11.86 6.17 4.15
C VAL A 35 12.02 5.48 5.50
N TYR A 36 11.25 4.42 5.75
CA TYR A 36 11.25 3.70 7.04
C TYR A 36 11.51 2.19 6.90
N GLY A 37 12.16 1.76 5.81
CA GLY A 37 12.34 0.32 5.52
C GLY A 37 11.02 -0.40 5.23
N GLU A 38 10.01 0.34 4.78
CA GLU A 38 8.71 -0.20 4.37
C GLU A 38 8.89 -1.17 3.20
N LYS A 39 8.11 -2.24 3.17
CA LYS A 39 8.21 -3.24 2.11
C LYS A 39 7.67 -2.64 0.81
N LEU A 40 8.54 -2.52 -0.18
CA LEU A 40 8.20 -2.05 -1.53
C LEU A 40 7.69 -3.23 -2.36
N VAL A 41 6.68 -2.96 -3.16
CA VAL A 41 5.97 -3.92 -4.00
C VAL A 41 5.88 -3.36 -5.39
N ARG A 42 6.40 -4.06 -6.39
CA ARG A 42 6.32 -3.64 -7.79
C ARG A 42 5.19 -4.40 -8.49
N PHE A 43 4.25 -3.67 -9.06
CA PHE A 43 3.12 -4.24 -9.81
C PHE A 43 2.90 -3.44 -11.09
N GLU A 44 2.80 -4.12 -12.23
CA GLU A 44 2.61 -3.51 -13.55
C GLU A 44 3.60 -2.36 -13.86
N GLY A 45 4.86 -2.51 -13.44
CA GLY A 45 5.90 -1.51 -13.66
C GLY A 45 5.86 -0.30 -12.70
N ILE A 46 4.83 -0.19 -11.85
CA ILE A 46 4.71 0.85 -10.82
C ILE A 46 5.19 0.29 -9.48
N GLU A 47 5.94 1.11 -8.73
CA GLU A 47 6.35 0.79 -7.37
C GLU A 47 5.33 1.31 -6.36
N TYR A 48 4.91 0.43 -5.47
CA TYR A 48 3.99 0.69 -4.38
C TYR A 48 4.70 0.45 -3.06
N ARG A 49 4.41 1.31 -2.09
CA ARG A 49 4.91 1.20 -0.74
C ARG A 49 3.81 0.69 0.15
N LEU A 50 4.04 -0.46 0.78
CA LEU A 50 3.10 -1.01 1.74
C LEU A 50 2.96 -0.06 2.92
N TRP A 51 1.72 0.23 3.25
CA TRP A 51 1.36 1.16 4.30
C TRP A 51 0.81 0.39 5.50
N ASP A 52 1.59 0.39 6.58
CA ASP A 52 1.27 -0.34 7.79
C ASP A 52 0.24 0.43 8.65
N PRO A 53 -0.97 -0.09 8.86
CA PRO A 53 -1.98 0.54 9.71
C PRO A 53 -1.58 0.60 11.18
N PHE A 54 -0.71 -0.27 11.67
CA PHE A 54 -0.21 -0.21 13.05
C PHE A 54 0.77 0.94 13.27
N ARG A 55 1.37 1.45 12.19
CA ARG A 55 2.31 2.58 12.23
C ARG A 55 1.68 3.92 11.80
N SER A 56 0.48 3.89 11.22
CA SER A 56 -0.20 5.07 10.69
C SER A 56 -1.66 5.13 11.13
N LYS A 57 -1.99 6.16 11.92
CA LYS A 57 -3.36 6.42 12.37
C LYS A 57 -4.34 6.61 11.20
N LEU A 58 -3.86 7.21 10.11
CA LEU A 58 -4.66 7.43 8.90
C LEU A 58 -4.97 6.09 8.20
N ALA A 59 -4.00 5.21 8.07
CA ALA A 59 -4.22 3.88 7.48
C ALA A 59 -5.16 3.02 8.35
N ALA A 60 -5.01 3.10 9.68
CA ALA A 60 -5.93 2.42 10.59
C ALA A 60 -7.37 2.95 10.46
N ALA A 61 -7.54 4.26 10.31
CA ALA A 61 -8.85 4.87 10.09
C ALA A 61 -9.48 4.43 8.75
N ILE A 62 -8.67 4.25 7.70
CA ILE A 62 -9.17 3.78 6.40
C ILE A 62 -9.60 2.31 6.45
N LEU A 63 -8.89 1.46 7.22
CA LEU A 63 -9.27 0.05 7.37
C LEU A 63 -10.48 -0.16 8.30
N LYS A 64 -10.67 0.71 9.30
CA LYS A 64 -11.76 0.57 10.29
C LYS A 64 -12.98 1.47 10.02
N GLY A 65 -12.91 2.39 9.06
CA GLY A 65 -13.94 3.41 8.78
C GLY A 65 -14.87 3.12 7.62
#